data_AF-A0A959P394-F1
#
_entry.id   AF-A0A959P394-F1
#
_cell.length_a   1.000
_cell.length_b   1.000
_cell.length_c   1.000
_cell.angle_alpha   90.00
_cell.angle_beta   90.00
_cell.angle_gamma   90.00
#
_symmetry.space_group_name_H-M   'P 1'
#
loop_
_entity.id
_entity.type
_entity.pdbx_description
1 polymer ?
#
loop_
_entity_poly.entity_id
_entity_poly.type
_entity_poly.pdbx_seq_one_letter_code
_entity_poly.pdbx_strand_id
1 'polypeptide(L)'
;MDSKEQYSRIVSSLKEKSTYKLAVLEEARKQFDVFKEVAQKLRTDLCSETDCVEGVDVTYKSQGQFQFELTFGDDVLVFLLHNDAFDFEKSHSIWKRSYVTDDRMRAYCGMISVFNFLKTSFDMDRNEDVGYLIGRIFINREASYFVEGKKQLGFLYNDFGKEVIKPEAIRSIIMSAMQYCQEFDLLTPPFSAMSELQVGRMIDISSKMNMKTGKRLGFKFSWDSDSPE
;
A
#
# COMPACT_ATOMS: atom_id res chain seq x y z
N MET A 1 2.19 -45.24 -1.81
CA MET A 1 2.01 -44.34 -2.96
C MET A 1 3.13 -44.66 -3.93
N ASP A 2 2.79 -45.02 -5.17
CA ASP A 2 3.79 -45.30 -6.21
C ASP A 2 4.60 -44.03 -6.50
N SER A 3 5.92 -44.13 -6.58
CA SER A 3 6.83 -42.98 -6.75
C SER A 3 6.53 -42.22 -8.04
N LYS A 4 6.04 -42.93 -9.06
CA LYS A 4 5.60 -42.37 -10.34
C LYS A 4 4.31 -41.57 -10.22
N GLU A 5 3.37 -42.03 -9.39
CA GLU A 5 2.12 -41.32 -9.09
C GLU A 5 2.38 -40.04 -8.28
N GLN A 6 3.29 -40.11 -7.30
CA GLN A 6 3.72 -38.94 -6.54
C GLN A 6 4.40 -37.90 -7.44
N TYR A 7 5.31 -38.32 -8.33
CA TYR A 7 5.96 -37.43 -9.29
C TYR A 7 4.94 -36.75 -10.21
N SER A 8 3.99 -37.50 -10.76
CA SER A 8 2.94 -36.96 -11.63
C SER A 8 2.09 -35.90 -10.92
N ARG A 9 1.69 -36.15 -9.66
CA ARG A 9 0.95 -35.18 -8.83
C ARG A 9 1.75 -33.91 -8.53
N ILE A 10 3.07 -34.03 -8.31
CA ILE A 10 3.94 -32.87 -8.09
C ILE A 10 4.01 -32.03 -9.37
N VAL A 11 4.22 -32.66 -10.53
CA VAL A 11 4.32 -31.96 -11.81
C VAL A 11 3.01 -31.25 -12.15
N SER A 12 1.86 -31.89 -11.95
CA SER A 12 0.56 -31.26 -12.23
C SER A 12 0.31 -30.07 -11.30
N SER A 13 0.52 -30.24 -10.00
CA SER A 13 0.32 -29.16 -9.01
C SER A 13 1.27 -27.99 -9.23
N LEU A 14 2.53 -28.25 -9.60
CA LEU A 14 3.51 -27.21 -9.89
C LEU A 14 3.12 -26.39 -11.12
N LYS A 15 2.68 -27.06 -12.19
CA LYS A 15 2.20 -26.38 -13.40
C LYS A 15 0.99 -25.51 -13.11
N GLU A 16 -0.02 -26.08 -12.46
CA GLU A 16 -1.26 -25.37 -12.12
C GLU A 16 -0.99 -24.13 -11.25
N LYS A 17 -0.25 -24.29 -10.15
CA LYS A 17 0.06 -23.17 -9.25
C LYS A 17 0.89 -22.09 -9.92
N SER A 18 1.91 -22.48 -10.70
CA SER A 18 2.81 -21.51 -11.35
C SER A 18 2.06 -20.73 -12.42
N THR A 19 1.28 -21.39 -13.27
CA THR A 19 0.47 -20.72 -14.29
C THR A 19 -0.57 -19.80 -13.66
N TYR A 20 -1.19 -20.20 -12.55
CA TYR A 20 -2.16 -19.35 -11.86
C TYR A 20 -1.50 -18.09 -11.27
N LYS A 21 -0.37 -18.23 -10.58
CA LYS A 21 0.37 -17.10 -10.01
C LYS A 21 0.86 -16.12 -11.07
N LEU A 22 1.32 -16.62 -12.22
CA LEU A 22 1.68 -15.77 -13.36
C LEU A 22 0.49 -14.96 -13.85
N ALA A 23 -0.68 -15.59 -14.02
CA ALA A 23 -1.88 -14.89 -14.46
C ALA A 23 -2.39 -13.86 -13.43
N VAL A 24 -2.23 -14.13 -12.13
CA VAL A 24 -2.51 -13.14 -11.07
C VAL A 24 -1.60 -11.92 -11.21
N LEU A 25 -0.30 -12.13 -11.45
CA LEU A 25 0.66 -11.05 -11.62
C LEU A 25 0.40 -10.22 -12.88
N GLU A 26 0.02 -10.88 -13.98
CA GLU A 26 -0.36 -10.20 -15.22
C GLU A 26 -1.58 -9.30 -15.01
N GLU A 27 -2.63 -9.81 -14.36
CA GLU A 27 -3.82 -9.00 -14.07
C GLU A 27 -3.51 -7.87 -13.08
N ALA A 28 -2.70 -8.11 -12.04
CA ALA A 28 -2.31 -7.06 -11.10
C ALA A 28 -1.51 -5.93 -11.77
N ARG A 29 -0.60 -6.26 -12.70
CA ARG A 29 0.14 -5.26 -13.51
C ARG A 29 -0.80 -4.44 -14.38
N LYS A 30 -1.70 -5.10 -15.09
CA LYS A 30 -2.70 -4.44 -15.93
C LYS A 30 -3.56 -3.48 -15.11
N GLN A 31 -4.05 -3.91 -13.95
CA GLN A 31 -4.83 -3.03 -13.08
C GLN A 31 -3.98 -1.89 -12.51
N PHE A 32 -2.71 -2.13 -12.19
CA PHE A 32 -1.80 -1.07 -11.74
C PHE A 32 -1.56 0.02 -12.79
N ASP A 33 -1.54 -0.32 -14.07
CA ASP A 33 -1.50 0.69 -15.13
C ASP A 33 -2.79 1.52 -15.19
N VAL A 34 -3.95 0.90 -14.94
CA VAL A 34 -5.21 1.65 -14.75
C VAL A 34 -5.15 2.57 -13.52
N PHE A 35 -4.52 2.14 -12.42
CA PHE A 35 -4.27 3.01 -11.25
C PHE A 35 -3.48 4.26 -11.63
N LYS A 36 -2.41 4.11 -12.43
CA LYS A 36 -1.61 5.25 -12.92
C LYS A 36 -2.44 6.21 -13.76
N GLU A 37 -3.23 5.68 -14.71
CA GLU A 37 -4.10 6.52 -15.56
C GLU A 37 -5.14 7.29 -14.75
N VAL A 38 -5.79 6.62 -13.80
CA VAL A 38 -6.79 7.24 -12.93
C VAL A 38 -6.15 8.29 -12.02
N ALA A 39 -4.95 8.02 -11.47
CA ALA A 39 -4.20 8.98 -10.68
C ALA A 39 -3.84 10.24 -11.48
N GLN A 40 -3.41 10.10 -12.73
CA GLN A 40 -3.13 11.23 -13.62
C GLN A 40 -4.37 12.06 -13.96
N LYS A 41 -5.50 11.39 -14.20
CA LYS A 41 -6.79 12.06 -14.42
C LYS A 41 -7.22 12.83 -13.17
N LEU A 42 -7.17 12.18 -12.01
CA LEU A 42 -7.50 12.81 -10.73
C LEU A 42 -6.62 14.03 -10.45
N ARG A 43 -5.32 13.94 -10.72
CA ARG A 43 -4.40 15.09 -10.61
C ARG A 43 -4.82 16.24 -11.51
N THR A 44 -5.22 15.96 -12.75
CA THR A 44 -5.69 16.99 -13.70
C THR A 44 -6.97 17.65 -13.22
N ASP A 45 -7.95 16.84 -12.77
CA ASP A 45 -9.22 17.33 -12.25
C ASP A 45 -9.00 18.24 -11.03
N LEU A 46 -8.23 17.79 -10.04
CA LEU A 46 -7.94 18.56 -8.83
C LEU A 46 -7.21 19.87 -9.15
N CYS A 47 -6.22 19.82 -10.03
CA CYS A 47 -5.47 21.02 -10.44
C CYS A 47 -6.36 22.06 -11.14
N SER A 48 -7.39 21.61 -11.87
CA SER A 48 -8.35 22.49 -12.53
C SER A 48 -9.33 23.16 -11.55
N GLU A 49 -9.65 22.49 -10.44
CA GLU A 49 -10.54 23.03 -9.40
C GLU A 49 -9.80 23.95 -8.41
N THR A 50 -8.49 23.77 -8.23
CA THR A 50 -7.67 24.56 -7.30
C THR A 50 -6.99 25.77 -7.94
N ASP A 51 -7.35 26.13 -9.18
CA ASP A 51 -6.78 27.24 -9.96
C ASP A 51 -5.24 27.25 -10.05
N CYS A 52 -4.59 26.08 -9.95
CA CYS A 52 -3.11 25.97 -9.92
C CYS A 52 -2.45 26.89 -8.87
N VAL A 53 -3.08 27.08 -7.70
CA VAL A 53 -2.51 27.89 -6.61
C VAL A 53 -1.25 27.21 -6.07
N GLU A 54 -0.13 27.93 -6.10
CA GLU A 54 1.15 27.49 -5.51
C GLU A 54 0.94 27.05 -4.05
N GLY A 55 1.35 25.80 -3.74
CA GLY A 55 1.21 25.20 -2.42
C GLY A 55 0.01 24.27 -2.25
N VAL A 56 -0.97 24.29 -3.17
CA VAL A 56 -2.10 23.34 -3.22
C VAL A 56 -1.94 22.35 -4.40
N ASP A 57 -0.87 22.49 -5.18
CA ASP A 57 -0.65 21.68 -6.37
C ASP A 57 -0.53 20.19 -6.07
N VAL A 58 -1.31 19.41 -6.84
CA VAL A 58 -1.18 17.96 -6.91
C VAL A 58 -0.23 17.61 -8.04
N THR A 59 0.87 16.92 -7.71
CA THR A 59 1.82 16.43 -8.71
C THR A 59 1.79 14.92 -8.80
N TYR A 60 2.07 14.40 -10.00
CA TYR A 60 2.12 12.98 -10.28
C TYR A 60 3.49 12.63 -10.84
N LYS A 61 4.11 11.56 -10.31
CA LYS A 61 5.38 11.03 -10.81
C LYS A 61 5.30 9.51 -10.95
N SER A 62 5.51 9.00 -12.16
CA SER A 62 5.64 7.56 -12.38
C SER A 62 7.11 7.16 -12.29
N GLN A 63 7.41 6.11 -11.52
CA GLN A 63 8.76 5.55 -11.41
C GLN A 63 8.75 4.11 -11.93
N GLY A 64 9.04 3.96 -13.21
CA GLY A 64 9.04 2.66 -13.88
C GLY A 64 7.66 1.99 -13.90
N GLN A 65 7.67 0.65 -13.87
CA GLN A 65 6.45 -0.15 -14.02
C GLN A 65 5.73 -0.41 -12.68
N PHE A 66 6.44 -0.34 -11.56
CA PHE A 66 5.97 -0.83 -10.26
C PHE A 66 5.66 0.26 -9.25
N GLN A 67 5.92 1.53 -9.57
CA GLN A 67 5.75 2.62 -8.62
C GLN A 67 5.18 3.86 -9.29
N PHE A 68 4.28 4.54 -8.59
CA PHE A 68 3.93 5.93 -8.87
C PHE A 68 3.65 6.69 -7.57
N GLU A 69 3.75 8.00 -7.66
CA GLU A 69 3.72 8.93 -6.53
C GLU A 69 2.70 10.03 -6.83
N LEU A 70 1.89 10.37 -5.83
CA LEU A 70 1.01 11.53 -5.82
C LEU A 70 1.43 12.43 -4.65
N THR A 71 1.89 13.63 -4.96
CA THR A 71 2.27 14.63 -3.95
C THR A 71 1.18 15.68 -3.88
N PHE A 72 0.72 16.01 -2.68
CA PHE A 72 -0.31 17.01 -2.42
C PHE A 72 -0.11 17.61 -1.03
N GLY A 73 -0.17 18.93 -0.91
CA GLY A 73 0.20 19.61 0.35
C GLY A 73 1.59 19.18 0.82
N ASP A 74 1.66 18.70 2.07
CA ASP A 74 2.89 18.20 2.71
C ASP A 74 3.06 16.67 2.65
N ASP A 75 2.21 15.98 1.88
CA ASP A 75 2.17 14.52 1.79
C ASP A 75 2.58 13.99 0.42
N VAL A 76 3.20 12.80 0.45
CA VAL A 76 3.52 12.01 -0.73
C VAL A 76 2.92 10.62 -0.55
N LEU A 77 1.90 10.32 -1.35
CA LEU A 77 1.35 8.98 -1.47
C LEU A 77 2.15 8.18 -2.49
N VAL A 78 2.72 7.07 -2.05
CA VAL A 78 3.49 6.15 -2.91
C VAL A 78 2.72 4.86 -3.05
N PHE A 79 2.39 4.50 -4.29
CA PHE A 79 1.79 3.23 -4.66
C PHE A 79 2.87 2.31 -5.20
N LEU A 80 3.02 1.13 -4.60
CA LEU A 80 4.04 0.15 -4.95
C LEU A 80 3.40 -1.21 -5.28
N LEU A 81 3.49 -1.63 -6.53
CA LEU A 81 3.10 -2.97 -6.97
C LEU A 81 4.19 -3.99 -6.60
N HIS A 82 3.80 -5.04 -5.89
CA HIS A 82 4.71 -6.15 -5.61
C HIS A 82 4.85 -7.09 -6.81
N ASN A 83 6.01 -7.72 -6.95
CA ASN A 83 6.33 -8.63 -8.06
C ASN A 83 5.96 -10.11 -7.81
N ASP A 84 5.20 -10.39 -6.75
CA ASP A 84 4.84 -11.75 -6.36
C ASP A 84 3.34 -11.88 -6.07
N ALA A 85 2.82 -13.09 -6.26
CA ALA A 85 1.47 -13.46 -5.89
C ALA A 85 1.45 -14.02 -4.47
N PHE A 86 0.60 -13.44 -3.63
CA PHE A 86 0.48 -13.74 -2.21
C PHE A 86 -0.64 -14.74 -1.94
N ASP A 87 -0.41 -15.58 -0.93
CA ASP A 87 -1.41 -16.40 -0.29
C ASP A 87 -1.72 -15.82 1.10
N PHE A 88 -2.79 -16.28 1.74
CA PHE A 88 -3.20 -15.81 3.05
C PHE A 88 -3.01 -16.87 4.13
N GLU A 89 -2.71 -16.43 5.35
CA GLU A 89 -2.70 -17.34 6.51
C GLU A 89 -4.06 -18.04 6.66
N LYS A 90 -4.05 -19.28 7.16
CA LYS A 90 -5.28 -20.10 7.26
C LYS A 90 -6.35 -19.48 8.16
N SER A 91 -5.94 -18.62 9.11
CA SER A 91 -6.81 -17.84 10.00
C SER A 91 -7.53 -16.69 9.28
N HIS A 92 -7.04 -16.28 8.11
CA HIS A 92 -7.54 -15.11 7.39
C HIS A 92 -9.01 -15.27 6.96
N SER A 93 -9.79 -14.21 7.10
CA SER A 93 -11.25 -14.23 6.85
C SER A 93 -11.60 -14.52 5.39
N ILE A 94 -10.68 -14.27 4.44
CA ILE A 94 -10.84 -14.55 3.01
C ILE A 94 -11.22 -16.01 2.74
N TRP A 95 -10.72 -16.94 3.55
CA TRP A 95 -10.96 -18.38 3.40
C TRP A 95 -12.39 -18.81 3.72
N LYS A 96 -13.17 -17.95 4.38
CA LYS A 96 -14.57 -18.19 4.72
C LYS A 96 -15.54 -17.72 3.63
N ARG A 97 -15.04 -17.00 2.61
CA ARG A 97 -15.87 -16.47 1.52
C ARG A 97 -16.24 -17.59 0.56
N SER A 98 -17.52 -17.68 0.19
CA SER A 98 -18.03 -18.69 -0.76
C SER A 98 -17.21 -18.75 -2.05
N TYR A 99 -16.91 -17.58 -2.60
CA TYR A 99 -16.08 -17.41 -3.79
C TYR A 99 -14.73 -18.15 -3.73
N VAL A 100 -14.08 -18.16 -2.56
CA VAL A 100 -12.77 -18.81 -2.32
C VAL A 100 -12.94 -20.25 -1.85
N THR A 101 -14.05 -20.61 -1.20
CA THR A 101 -14.31 -22.01 -0.87
C THR A 101 -14.61 -22.84 -2.11
N ASP A 102 -15.21 -22.24 -3.13
CA ASP A 102 -15.50 -22.89 -4.42
C ASP A 102 -14.23 -23.20 -5.22
N ASP A 103 -13.25 -22.28 -5.19
CA ASP A 103 -11.91 -22.50 -5.73
C ASP A 103 -10.87 -21.79 -4.85
N ARG A 104 -10.07 -22.60 -4.16
CA ARG A 104 -9.02 -22.11 -3.24
C ARG A 104 -7.93 -21.32 -3.95
N MET A 105 -7.72 -21.54 -5.25
CA MET A 105 -6.74 -20.79 -6.03
C MET A 105 -7.11 -19.32 -6.15
N ARG A 106 -8.40 -18.96 -6.04
CA ARG A 106 -8.87 -17.57 -6.07
C ARG A 106 -8.39 -16.72 -4.90
N ALA A 107 -7.81 -17.32 -3.87
CA ALA A 107 -7.15 -16.61 -2.79
C ALA A 107 -5.84 -15.95 -3.25
N TYR A 108 -5.17 -16.47 -4.29
CA TYR A 108 -3.93 -15.86 -4.76
C TYR A 108 -4.17 -14.47 -5.33
N CYS A 109 -3.49 -13.48 -4.76
CA CYS A 109 -3.64 -12.08 -5.14
C CYS A 109 -2.29 -11.42 -5.42
N GLY A 110 -2.26 -10.52 -6.40
CA GLY A 110 -1.24 -9.48 -6.47
C GLY A 110 -1.52 -8.43 -5.40
N MET A 111 -0.48 -7.71 -4.98
CA MET A 111 -0.57 -6.73 -3.90
C MET A 111 -0.01 -5.37 -4.35
N ILE A 112 -0.79 -4.32 -4.13
CA ILE A 112 -0.34 -2.93 -4.24
C ILE A 112 -0.33 -2.34 -2.83
N SER A 113 0.85 -1.95 -2.37
CA SER A 113 1.03 -1.27 -1.08
C SER A 113 0.91 0.23 -1.26
N VAL A 114 0.22 0.89 -0.34
CA VAL A 114 0.03 2.34 -0.33
C VAL A 114 0.72 2.91 0.91
N PHE A 115 1.73 3.73 0.68
CA PHE A 115 2.50 4.39 1.73
C PHE A 115 2.24 5.88 1.73
N ASN A 116 2.30 6.49 2.92
CA ASN A 116 2.33 7.93 3.09
C ASN A 116 3.68 8.39 3.65
N PHE A 117 4.26 9.40 3.02
CA PHE A 117 5.51 10.04 3.41
C PHE A 117 5.32 11.56 3.50
N LEU A 118 6.26 12.24 4.18
CA LEU A 118 6.31 13.70 4.15
C LEU A 118 6.99 14.17 2.86
N LYS A 119 6.42 15.19 2.22
CA LYS A 119 7.01 15.84 1.04
C LYS A 119 8.41 16.38 1.33
N THR A 120 8.62 16.98 2.49
CA THR A 120 9.93 17.48 2.93
C THR A 120 11.01 16.40 2.98
N SER A 121 10.64 15.14 3.23
CA SER A 121 11.59 14.02 3.20
C SER A 121 12.16 13.79 1.80
N PHE A 122 11.33 13.95 0.76
CA PHE A 122 11.75 13.85 -0.64
C PHE A 122 12.52 15.10 -1.08
N ASP A 123 12.00 16.29 -0.76
CA ASP A 123 12.62 17.56 -1.16
C ASP A 123 14.02 17.77 -0.57
N MET A 124 14.29 17.20 0.61
CA MET A 124 15.58 17.31 1.32
C MET A 124 16.46 16.06 1.21
N ASP A 125 16.10 15.08 0.36
CA ASP A 125 16.81 13.79 0.22
C ASP A 125 17.07 13.09 1.56
N ARG A 126 16.10 13.17 2.49
CA ARG A 126 16.17 12.53 3.81
C ARG A 126 15.86 11.05 3.72
N ASN A 127 16.82 10.30 3.19
CA ASN A 127 16.71 8.85 2.96
C ASN A 127 16.44 8.00 4.22
N GLU A 128 16.60 8.57 5.40
CA GLU A 128 16.35 7.89 6.68
C GLU A 128 14.92 8.11 7.23
N ASP A 129 14.13 8.98 6.61
CA ASP A 129 12.76 9.25 7.02
C ASP A 129 11.84 8.06 6.72
N VAL A 130 10.86 7.84 7.60
CA VAL A 130 10.01 6.64 7.57
C VAL A 130 8.67 6.97 6.95
N GLY A 131 8.29 6.18 5.93
CA GLY A 131 6.93 6.16 5.39
C GLY A 131 6.04 5.18 6.14
N TYR A 132 4.74 5.45 6.15
CA TYR A 132 3.75 4.64 6.85
C TYR A 132 2.88 3.89 5.85
N LEU A 133 2.78 2.57 5.99
CA LEU A 133 1.80 1.77 5.25
C LEU A 133 0.40 2.15 5.74
N ILE A 134 -0.41 2.73 4.85
CA ILE A 134 -1.78 3.14 5.16
C ILE A 134 -2.82 2.16 4.60
N GLY A 135 -2.45 1.39 3.58
CA GLY A 135 -3.31 0.36 3.01
C GLY A 135 -2.60 -0.62 2.08
N ARG A 136 -3.26 -1.73 1.82
CA ARG A 136 -2.89 -2.77 0.87
C ARG A 136 -4.10 -3.11 0.01
N ILE A 137 -3.91 -3.16 -1.29
CA ILE A 137 -4.94 -3.50 -2.26
C ILE A 137 -4.57 -4.85 -2.83
N PHE A 138 -5.48 -5.81 -2.74
CA PHE A 138 -5.28 -7.16 -3.23
C PHE A 138 -6.18 -7.40 -4.44
N ILE A 139 -5.61 -7.95 -5.52
CA ILE A 139 -6.31 -8.19 -6.78
C ILE A 139 -5.98 -9.61 -7.25
N ASN A 140 -6.99 -10.42 -7.52
CA ASN A 140 -6.79 -11.79 -8.02
C ASN A 140 -6.84 -11.85 -9.56
N ARG A 141 -6.70 -13.06 -10.11
CA ARG A 141 -6.71 -13.31 -11.57
C ARG A 141 -8.02 -12.89 -12.25
N GLU A 142 -9.13 -12.93 -11.54
CA GLU A 142 -10.45 -12.56 -12.06
C GLU A 142 -10.74 -11.05 -11.86
N ALA A 143 -9.73 -10.26 -11.49
CA ALA A 143 -9.84 -8.84 -11.13
C ALA A 143 -10.77 -8.56 -9.93
N SER A 144 -11.17 -9.59 -9.19
CA SER A 144 -11.81 -9.42 -7.89
C SER A 144 -10.80 -8.85 -6.91
N TYR A 145 -11.23 -7.88 -6.11
CA TYR A 145 -10.34 -7.11 -5.26
C TYR A 145 -10.90 -6.89 -3.87
N PHE A 146 -10.01 -6.59 -2.95
CA PHE A 146 -10.35 -6.04 -1.63
C PHE A 146 -9.23 -5.14 -1.15
N VAL A 147 -9.54 -4.28 -0.19
CA VAL A 147 -8.59 -3.34 0.38
C VAL A 147 -8.53 -3.53 1.88
N GLU A 148 -7.31 -3.66 2.39
CA GLU A 148 -7.02 -3.58 3.82
C GLU A 148 -6.44 -2.22 4.12
N GLY A 149 -6.97 -1.56 5.13
CA GLY A 149 -6.48 -0.26 5.55
C GLY A 149 -7.14 0.16 6.86
N LYS A 150 -6.65 1.25 7.44
CA LYS A 150 -7.28 1.82 8.64
C LYS A 150 -8.52 2.64 8.26
N LYS A 151 -9.50 2.71 9.17
CA LYS A 151 -10.73 3.51 9.01
C LYS A 151 -11.47 3.21 7.68
N GLN A 152 -11.77 4.24 6.88
CA GLN A 152 -12.60 4.17 5.68
C GLN A 152 -11.99 3.27 4.59
N LEU A 153 -10.65 3.23 4.46
CA LEU A 153 -9.96 2.37 3.49
C LEU A 153 -10.23 0.87 3.68
N GLY A 154 -10.43 0.42 4.92
CA GLY A 154 -10.71 -0.99 5.22
C GLY A 154 -12.19 -1.38 5.17
N PHE A 155 -13.12 -0.41 5.23
CA PHE A 155 -14.56 -0.69 5.25
C PHE A 155 -15.20 -0.73 3.87
N LEU A 156 -14.72 0.10 2.93
CA LEU A 156 -15.38 0.35 1.65
C LEU A 156 -15.30 -0.82 0.65
N TYR A 157 -14.32 -1.72 0.77
CA TYR A 157 -14.00 -2.72 -0.28
C TYR A 157 -13.91 -4.15 0.27
N ASN A 158 -15.01 -4.62 0.85
CA ASN A 158 -15.09 -5.90 1.55
C ASN A 158 -15.84 -7.01 0.80
N ASP A 159 -16.11 -6.85 -0.49
CA ASP A 159 -16.92 -7.79 -1.28
C ASP A 159 -16.10 -8.60 -2.29
N PHE A 160 -14.98 -9.15 -1.82
CA PHE A 160 -14.15 -10.06 -2.63
C PHE A 160 -14.97 -11.22 -3.18
N GLY A 161 -14.99 -11.35 -4.51
CA GLY A 161 -15.73 -12.34 -5.28
C GLY A 161 -17.06 -11.87 -5.86
N LYS A 162 -17.54 -10.68 -5.50
CA LYS A 162 -18.80 -10.11 -6.04
C LYS A 162 -18.55 -9.03 -7.09
N GLU A 163 -17.51 -8.24 -6.90
CA GLU A 163 -17.17 -7.13 -7.79
C GLU A 163 -15.75 -7.26 -8.34
N VAL A 164 -15.59 -6.81 -9.57
CA VAL A 164 -14.29 -6.64 -10.21
C VAL A 164 -13.85 -5.18 -10.05
N ILE A 165 -12.54 -4.96 -9.95
CA ILE A 165 -12.00 -3.61 -9.82
C ILE A 165 -12.26 -2.82 -11.12
N LYS A 166 -12.79 -1.60 -10.96
CA LYS A 166 -13.13 -0.68 -12.04
C LYS A 166 -12.49 0.69 -11.82
N PRO A 167 -12.33 1.52 -12.85
CA PRO A 167 -11.74 2.86 -12.73
C PRO A 167 -12.39 3.74 -11.64
N GLU A 168 -13.70 3.62 -11.44
CA GLU A 168 -14.44 4.38 -10.42
C GLU A 168 -14.08 3.95 -9.00
N ALA A 169 -13.92 2.65 -8.78
CA ALA A 169 -13.44 2.10 -7.51
C ALA A 169 -11.99 2.51 -7.24
N ILE A 170 -11.13 2.44 -8.26
CA ILE A 170 -9.73 2.91 -8.20
C ILE A 170 -9.67 4.39 -7.80
N ARG A 171 -10.47 5.24 -8.45
CA ARG A 171 -10.55 6.67 -8.12
C ARG A 171 -10.95 6.86 -6.66
N SER A 172 -11.97 6.12 -6.22
CA SER A 172 -12.46 6.17 -4.84
C SER A 172 -11.42 5.71 -3.82
N ILE A 173 -10.62 4.68 -4.13
CA ILE A 173 -9.49 4.23 -3.30
C ILE A 173 -8.45 5.33 -3.16
N ILE A 174 -8.03 5.94 -4.28
CA ILE A 174 -7.01 7.01 -4.27
C ILE A 174 -7.51 8.22 -3.48
N MET A 175 -8.75 8.67 -3.72
CA MET A 175 -9.33 9.79 -2.96
C MET A 175 -9.43 9.49 -1.47
N SER A 176 -9.85 8.27 -1.09
CA SER A 176 -9.90 7.85 0.32
C SER A 176 -8.51 7.83 0.97
N ALA A 177 -7.48 7.41 0.22
CA ALA A 177 -6.09 7.46 0.68
C ALA A 177 -5.63 8.90 0.90
N MET A 178 -5.93 9.81 -0.02
CA MET A 178 -5.60 11.24 0.11
C MET A 178 -6.28 11.86 1.32
N GLN A 179 -7.59 11.63 1.49
CA GLN A 179 -8.35 12.11 2.64
C GLN A 179 -7.78 11.58 3.96
N TYR A 180 -7.43 10.29 4.01
CA TYR A 180 -6.80 9.70 5.20
C TYR A 180 -5.48 10.39 5.56
N CYS A 181 -4.66 10.77 4.58
CA CYS A 181 -3.40 11.49 4.82
C CYS A 181 -3.62 12.90 5.35
N GLN A 182 -4.62 13.61 4.83
CA GLN A 182 -4.98 14.96 5.28
C GLN A 182 -5.52 14.99 6.72
N GLU A 183 -6.22 13.94 7.16
CA GLU A 183 -6.65 13.81 8.56
C GLU A 183 -5.48 13.48 9.53
N PHE A 184 -4.27 13.23 9.02
CA PHE A 184 -3.13 12.75 9.79
C PHE A 184 -2.01 13.79 9.89
N ASP A 185 -2.10 14.63 10.91
CA ASP A 185 -1.08 15.63 11.24
C ASP A 185 0.15 15.05 11.99
N LEU A 186 1.26 15.79 11.92
CA LEU A 186 2.45 15.56 12.74
C LEU A 186 2.12 15.78 14.22
N LEU A 187 2.02 14.70 14.99
CA LEU A 187 1.88 14.78 16.45
C LEU A 187 3.25 14.87 17.10
N THR A 188 3.41 15.85 18.00
CA THR A 188 4.61 15.97 18.83
C THR A 188 4.72 14.72 19.72
N PRO A 189 5.90 14.08 19.82
CA PRO A 189 6.07 12.97 20.76
C PRO A 189 5.89 13.48 22.21
N PRO A 190 5.56 12.59 23.16
CA PRO A 190 5.38 12.97 24.55
C PRO A 190 6.62 13.72 25.08
N PHE A 191 6.39 14.83 25.80
CA PHE A 191 7.47 15.71 26.30
C PHE A 191 8.52 14.95 27.13
N SER A 192 8.11 13.93 27.89
CA SER A 192 9.00 13.08 28.68
C SER A 192 9.97 12.23 27.87
N ALA A 193 9.72 12.01 26.57
CA ALA A 193 10.63 11.30 25.66
C ALA A 193 11.67 12.23 25.01
N MET A 194 11.52 13.56 25.15
CA MET A 194 12.40 14.58 24.55
C MET A 194 13.12 15.47 25.59
N SER A 195 13.04 15.17 26.88
CA SER A 195 13.51 16.07 27.94
C SER A 195 15.02 16.24 28.04
N GLU A 196 15.83 15.35 27.45
CA GLU A 196 17.29 15.41 27.54
C GLU A 196 17.96 15.11 26.19
N LEU A 197 18.71 16.09 25.67
CA LEU A 197 19.52 15.98 24.45
C LEU A 197 21.00 16.18 24.81
N GLN A 198 21.84 15.19 24.51
CA GLN A 198 23.29 15.32 24.71
C GLN A 198 23.90 16.30 23.69
N VAL A 199 24.89 17.09 24.14
CA VAL A 199 25.59 18.07 23.30
C VAL A 199 26.21 17.43 22.05
N GLY A 200 26.74 16.20 22.16
CA GLY A 200 27.26 15.45 21.00
C GLY A 200 26.17 15.14 19.96
N ARG A 201 24.95 14.80 20.39
CA ARG A 201 23.81 14.68 19.47
C ARG A 201 23.39 16.03 18.89
N MET A 202 23.50 17.12 19.63
CA MET A 202 23.20 18.47 19.11
C MET A 202 24.16 18.86 17.97
N ILE A 203 25.46 18.55 18.10
CA ILE A 203 26.47 18.80 17.07
C ILE A 203 26.27 17.86 15.86
N ASP A 204 25.91 16.61 16.09
CA ASP A 204 25.53 15.67 15.03
C ASP A 204 24.22 16.10 14.32
N ILE A 205 23.22 16.62 15.03
CA ILE A 205 21.97 17.15 14.44
C ILE A 205 22.26 18.42 13.64
N SER A 206 23.14 19.29 14.13
CA SER A 206 23.53 20.52 13.43
C SER A 206 24.37 20.25 12.18
N SER A 207 25.17 19.18 12.17
CA SER A 207 25.96 18.76 11.01
C SER A 207 25.17 17.85 10.05
N LYS A 208 24.20 17.10 10.58
CA LYS A 208 23.23 16.27 9.85
C LYS A 208 21.83 16.83 10.05
N MET A 209 21.50 17.98 9.46
CA MET A 209 20.12 18.48 9.37
C MET A 209 19.14 17.54 8.61
N ASN A 210 19.48 16.27 8.48
CA ASN A 210 18.66 15.08 8.28
C ASN A 210 18.11 14.58 9.62
N MET A 211 17.40 15.45 10.36
CA MET A 211 16.68 15.02 11.55
C MET A 211 15.63 13.99 11.11
N LYS A 212 15.72 12.73 11.59
CA LYS A 212 14.71 11.69 11.32
C LYS A 212 13.32 12.21 11.67
N THR A 213 12.53 12.52 10.66
CA THR A 213 11.17 13.02 10.78
C THR A 213 10.23 11.98 10.19
N GLY A 214 9.30 11.50 11.02
CA GLY A 214 8.18 10.70 10.56
C GLY A 214 6.91 11.25 11.18
N LYS A 215 5.76 11.10 10.50
CA LYS A 215 4.42 11.48 11.02
C LYS A 215 4.15 10.96 12.44
N ARG A 216 4.83 9.90 12.87
CA ARG A 216 4.87 9.37 14.24
C ARG A 216 6.31 9.08 14.65
N LEU A 217 6.94 10.04 15.32
CA LEU A 217 8.21 9.83 16.03
C LEU A 217 7.96 8.86 17.21
N GLY A 218 8.36 7.59 17.04
CA GLY A 218 8.30 6.56 18.10
C GLY A 218 7.36 5.38 17.87
N PHE A 219 6.82 5.17 16.66
CA PHE A 219 5.95 4.01 16.41
C PHE A 219 6.77 2.71 16.24
N LYS A 220 6.94 1.93 17.30
CA LYS A 220 7.22 0.50 17.17
C LYS A 220 5.96 -0.17 16.60
N PHE A 221 6.10 -0.89 15.50
CA PHE A 221 5.10 -1.87 15.09
C PHE A 221 5.05 -2.96 16.16
N SER A 222 3.99 -2.98 16.97
CA SER A 222 3.69 -4.11 17.86
C SER A 222 3.09 -5.23 17.02
N TRP A 223 3.95 -6.07 16.45
CA TRP A 223 3.59 -7.47 16.15
C TRP A 223 3.96 -8.38 17.34
N ASP A 224 3.97 -7.84 18.56
CA ASP A 224 4.41 -8.57 19.75
C ASP A 224 3.65 -8.15 21.03
N SER A 225 2.39 -7.73 20.88
CA SER A 225 1.51 -7.51 22.04
C SER A 225 0.08 -8.01 21.76
N ASP A 226 -0.02 -9.15 21.07
CA ASP A 226 -1.13 -10.07 21.28
C ASP A 226 -0.54 -11.28 22.03
N SER A 227 -0.36 -11.09 23.33
CA SER A 227 -0.31 -12.18 24.30
C SER A 227 -1.50 -11.97 25.23
N PRO A 228 -2.42 -12.93 25.35
CA PRO A 228 -3.59 -12.78 26.21
C PRO A 228 -3.20 -13.03 27.66
N GLU A 229 -3.46 -12.05 28.53
CA GLU A 229 -4.03 -12.26 29.88
C GLU A 229 -4.98 -11.10 30.20
#